data_AF-A0A286UVS2-F1
#
_entry.id   AF-A0A286UVS2-F1
#
_cell.length_a   1.000
_cell.length_b   1.000
_cell.length_c   1.000
_cell.angle_alpha   90.00
_cell.angle_beta   90.00
_cell.angle_gamma   90.00
#
_symmetry.space_group_name_H-M   'P 1'
#
loop_
_entity.id
_entity.type
_entity.pdbx_description
1 polymer ?
#
loop_
_entity_poly.entity_id
_entity_poly.type
_entity_poly.pdbx_seq_one_letter_code
_entity_poly.pdbx_strand_id
1 'polypeptide(L)'
;MSFSLFRQACRVPQIWLPRQLLHTPVAYLNTSAQRRDENDPFADIAFINVPGGGHDTPEELWKQNSVRLFNDTIQTAYSCRSVTVHEGDIATAAKMLDKIVMTNGVSRDWYTNKRHKPKGEERRRLESLRWRRRFKSEVGKKVALVQQIRKHLSGKLQIFASSDRLSKERLFTFWFEEKLSANKYSRIHLILAPESR
;
A
#
# COMPACT_ATOMS: atom_id res chain seq x y z
N MET A 1 -28.19 -62.87 -2.93
CA MET A 1 -29.44 -62.14 -3.18
C MET A 1 -30.10 -61.83 -1.84
N SER A 2 -30.21 -60.56 -1.45
CA SER A 2 -31.41 -59.98 -0.83
C SER A 2 -31.14 -58.52 -0.46
N PHE A 3 -32.01 -57.66 -0.99
CA PHE A 3 -32.15 -56.24 -0.68
C PHE A 3 -33.14 -56.09 0.48
N SER A 4 -32.83 -55.24 1.47
CA SER A 4 -33.83 -54.57 2.31
C SER A 4 -33.21 -53.28 2.88
N LEU A 5 -33.57 -52.12 2.30
CA LEU A 5 -34.54 -51.15 2.84
C LEU A 5 -34.02 -50.46 4.11
N PHE A 6 -33.42 -49.27 4.04
CA PHE A 6 -34.06 -47.96 3.84
C PHE A 6 -35.31 -47.76 4.74
N ARG A 7 -35.08 -47.20 5.94
CA ARG A 7 -35.87 -46.18 6.66
C ARG A 7 -35.38 -46.15 8.13
N GLN A 8 -34.84 -45.07 8.69
CA GLN A 8 -35.46 -43.77 9.00
C GLN A 8 -35.42 -43.59 10.52
N ALA A 9 -34.53 -42.73 11.01
CA ALA A 9 -34.74 -41.97 12.23
C ALA A 9 -33.81 -40.76 12.23
N CYS A 10 -34.40 -39.61 11.95
CA CYS A 10 -33.78 -38.29 12.06
C CYS A 10 -33.19 -38.13 13.47
N ARG A 11 -31.86 -38.13 13.60
CA ARG A 11 -31.23 -37.50 14.76
C ARG A 11 -31.20 -36.01 14.50
N VAL A 12 -32.12 -35.33 15.18
CA VAL A 12 -32.22 -33.89 15.40
C VAL A 12 -30.84 -33.22 15.31
N PRO A 13 -30.61 -32.23 14.43
CA PRO A 13 -29.40 -31.42 14.53
C PRO A 13 -29.46 -30.66 15.85
N GLN A 14 -28.44 -30.82 16.68
CA GLN A 14 -28.31 -30.00 17.88
C GLN A 14 -28.31 -28.54 17.47
N ILE A 15 -29.32 -27.82 17.97
CA ILE A 15 -29.41 -26.37 17.94
C ILE A 15 -28.16 -25.84 18.63
N TRP A 16 -27.20 -25.36 17.85
CA TRP A 16 -26.10 -24.55 18.35
C TRP A 16 -26.70 -23.22 18.82
N LEU A 17 -26.94 -23.10 20.13
CA LEU A 17 -27.21 -21.81 20.75
C LEU A 17 -26.00 -20.89 20.49
N PRO A 18 -26.22 -19.62 20.10
CA PRO A 18 -25.14 -18.67 19.92
C PRO A 18 -24.45 -18.47 21.28
N ARG A 19 -23.16 -18.81 21.31
CA ARG A 19 -22.27 -18.49 22.43
C ARG A 19 -22.37 -17.00 22.68
N GLN A 20 -22.88 -16.67 23.85
CA GLN A 20 -23.10 -15.32 24.33
C GLN A 20 -21.86 -14.45 24.10
N LEU A 21 -22.16 -13.20 23.71
CA LEU A 21 -21.25 -12.10 23.49
C LEU A 21 -20.37 -11.88 24.74
N LEU A 22 -19.20 -12.50 24.77
CA LEU A 22 -18.11 -12.03 25.60
C LEU A 22 -17.59 -10.75 24.96
N HIS A 23 -17.86 -9.63 25.62
CA HIS A 23 -17.24 -8.34 25.37
C HIS A 23 -15.73 -8.53 25.18
N THR A 24 -15.27 -8.49 23.94
CA THR A 24 -13.86 -8.27 23.67
C THR A 24 -13.58 -6.83 24.05
N PRO A 25 -12.73 -6.53 25.04
CA PRO A 25 -12.27 -5.17 25.23
C PRO A 25 -11.63 -4.74 23.91
N VAL A 26 -12.09 -3.61 23.38
CA VAL A 26 -11.47 -2.94 22.25
C VAL A 26 -10.04 -2.65 22.67
N ALA A 27 -9.12 -3.53 22.27
CA ALA A 27 -7.71 -3.23 22.27
C ALA A 27 -7.55 -2.12 21.24
N TYR A 28 -7.53 -0.88 21.71
CA TYR A 28 -7.10 0.25 20.91
C TYR A 28 -5.75 -0.15 20.31
N LEU A 29 -5.71 -0.22 18.99
CA LEU A 29 -4.48 -0.32 18.24
C LEU A 29 -3.69 0.95 18.53
N ASN A 30 -2.87 0.91 19.57
CA ASN A 30 -1.69 1.75 19.73
C ASN A 30 -0.70 1.33 18.64
N THR A 31 -0.98 1.77 17.41
CA THR A 31 -0.01 1.75 16.33
C THR A 31 0.38 3.18 16.06
N SER A 32 1.69 3.42 16.14
CA SER A 32 2.45 4.59 15.70
C SER A 32 2.47 5.83 16.60
N ALA A 33 2.90 5.68 17.86
CA ALA A 33 3.93 6.58 18.40
C ALA A 33 5.31 6.13 17.86
N GLN A 34 5.46 6.10 16.53
CA GLN A 34 6.77 5.94 15.91
C GLN A 34 7.49 7.28 16.05
N ARG A 35 8.71 7.22 16.59
CA ARG A 35 9.65 8.33 16.68
C ARG A 35 9.59 9.15 15.40
N ARG A 36 9.22 10.43 15.53
CA ARG A 36 9.35 11.40 14.45
C ARG A 36 10.86 11.57 14.24
N ASP A 37 11.38 11.11 13.11
CA ASP A 37 12.69 11.55 12.65
C ASP A 37 12.53 13.02 12.23
N GLU A 38 13.21 13.93 12.91
CA GLU A 38 13.13 15.39 12.68
C GLU A 38 13.61 15.82 11.28
N ASN A 39 14.05 14.87 10.45
CA ASN A 39 14.61 15.11 9.12
C ASN A 39 13.86 14.37 8.00
N ASP A 40 12.61 13.93 8.21
CA ASP A 40 11.80 13.37 7.13
C ASP A 40 11.40 14.48 6.14
N PRO A 41 11.89 14.49 4.88
CA PRO A 41 11.56 15.52 3.87
C PRO A 41 10.11 15.42 3.35
N PHE A 42 9.32 14.52 3.94
CA PHE A 42 7.90 14.31 3.67
C PHE A 42 7.02 14.70 4.86
N ALA A 43 7.60 15.10 6.00
CA ALA A 43 6.83 15.58 7.15
C ALA A 43 6.07 16.88 6.83
N ASP A 44 6.61 17.71 5.93
CA ASP A 44 6.00 18.98 5.49
C ASP A 44 4.84 18.82 4.50
N ILE A 45 4.46 17.58 4.12
CA ILE A 45 3.32 17.32 3.22
C ILE A 45 2.03 17.03 4.00
N ALA A 46 2.10 16.87 5.32
CA ALA A 46 0.91 16.84 6.15
C ALA A 46 0.53 18.27 6.53
N PHE A 47 -0.70 18.66 6.19
CA PHE A 47 -1.31 19.98 6.39
C PHE A 47 -0.90 21.01 5.35
N ILE A 48 -1.64 20.98 4.23
CA ILE A 48 -1.92 22.17 3.43
C ILE A 48 -2.22 23.32 4.41
N ASN A 49 -1.33 24.32 4.45
CA ASN A 49 -1.60 25.60 5.08
C ASN A 49 -2.83 26.20 4.39
N VAL A 50 -4.01 25.98 4.99
CA VAL A 50 -5.23 26.71 4.66
C VAL A 50 -5.00 28.13 5.18
N PRO A 51 -4.97 29.16 4.32
CA PRO A 51 -4.76 30.52 4.78
C PRO A 51 -5.95 30.95 5.66
N GLY A 52 -5.62 31.66 6.74
CA GLY A 52 -6.48 31.89 7.90
C GLY A 52 -7.90 32.39 7.60
N GLY A 53 -8.85 31.80 8.34
CA GLY A 53 -10.22 32.27 8.45
C GLY A 53 -10.95 31.48 9.54
N GLY A 54 -11.04 32.06 10.74
CA GLY A 54 -11.88 31.58 11.85
C GLY A 54 -11.16 30.61 12.81
N HIS A 55 -11.13 30.95 14.10
CA HIS A 55 -10.76 30.04 15.18
C HIS A 55 -11.87 29.02 15.42
N ASP A 56 -12.18 28.19 14.44
CA ASP A 56 -13.05 27.05 14.67
C ASP A 56 -12.25 26.07 15.54
N THR A 57 -12.73 25.80 16.75
CA THR A 57 -12.14 24.77 17.58
C THR A 57 -12.09 23.46 16.77
N PRO A 58 -11.12 22.56 16.98
CA PRO A 58 -11.05 21.30 16.23
C PRO A 58 -12.38 20.51 16.29
N GLU A 59 -13.12 20.67 17.38
CA GLU A 59 -14.46 20.12 17.57
C GLU A 59 -15.50 20.75 16.63
N GLU A 60 -15.44 22.06 16.43
CA GLU A 60 -16.30 22.82 15.54
C GLU A 60 -16.01 22.52 14.07
N LEU A 61 -14.73 22.40 13.68
CA LEU A 61 -14.32 21.89 12.38
C LEU A 61 -14.81 20.47 12.12
N TRP A 62 -14.73 19.60 13.13
CA TRP A 62 -15.22 18.23 13.03
C TRP A 62 -16.76 18.18 12.95
N LYS A 63 -17.45 19.05 13.68
CA LYS A 63 -18.91 19.18 13.62
C LYS A 63 -19.37 19.68 12.26
N GLN A 64 -18.71 20.68 11.68
CA GLN A 64 -19.00 21.15 10.33
C GLN A 64 -18.71 20.07 9.27
N ASN A 65 -17.58 19.36 9.38
CA ASN A 65 -17.22 18.29 8.44
C ASN A 65 -18.10 17.06 8.56
N SER A 66 -18.47 16.65 9.77
CA SER A 66 -19.36 15.51 10.00
C SER A 66 -20.73 15.76 9.40
N VAL A 67 -21.30 16.95 9.58
CA VAL A 67 -22.58 17.35 8.95
C VAL A 67 -22.48 17.25 7.41
N ARG A 68 -21.38 17.67 6.79
CA ARG A 68 -21.15 17.53 5.34
C ARG A 68 -21.06 16.06 4.90
N LEU A 69 -20.32 15.23 5.64
CA LEU A 69 -20.17 13.81 5.32
C LEU A 69 -21.50 13.05 5.37
N PHE A 70 -22.39 13.41 6.31
CA PHE A 70 -23.68 12.75 6.49
C PHE A 70 -24.78 13.29 5.57
N ASN A 71 -24.75 14.57 5.19
CA ASN A 71 -25.82 15.17 4.38
C ASN A 71 -25.69 14.88 2.87
N ASP A 72 -24.47 14.68 2.35
CA ASP A 72 -24.25 14.52 0.91
C ASP A 72 -24.25 13.05 0.42
N THR A 73 -24.30 12.07 1.32
CA THR A 73 -24.15 10.66 0.95
C THR A 73 -25.45 9.88 1.05
N ILE A 74 -26.28 9.94 0.01
CA ILE A 74 -27.20 8.84 -0.25
C ILE A 74 -26.32 7.63 -0.57
N GLN A 75 -26.12 6.73 0.39
CA GLN A 75 -25.38 5.48 0.24
C GLN A 75 -26.12 4.52 -0.69
N THR A 76 -26.16 4.87 -1.97
CA THR A 76 -26.64 3.99 -3.02
C THR A 76 -25.52 3.08 -3.48
N ALA A 77 -25.86 2.00 -4.17
CA ALA A 77 -24.88 1.16 -4.86
C ALA A 77 -23.96 1.96 -5.82
N TYR A 78 -24.34 3.18 -6.19
CA TYR A 78 -23.65 4.05 -7.14
C TYR A 78 -22.88 5.21 -6.49
N SER A 79 -22.90 5.34 -5.16
CA SER A 79 -22.28 6.45 -4.43
C SER A 79 -20.78 6.61 -4.70
N CYS A 80 -20.09 5.53 -5.07
CA CYS A 80 -18.65 5.54 -5.41
C CYS A 80 -18.38 5.28 -6.91
N ARG A 81 -19.43 5.38 -7.75
CA ARG A 81 -19.42 5.11 -9.20
C ARG A 81 -20.19 6.17 -9.98
N SER A 82 -20.30 7.36 -9.41
CA SER A 82 -20.96 8.53 -9.99
C SER A 82 -19.97 9.70 -10.00
N VAL A 83 -20.08 10.54 -11.03
CA VAL A 83 -19.29 11.76 -11.19
C VAL A 83 -20.27 12.83 -11.66
N THR A 84 -20.22 14.00 -11.02
CA THR A 84 -21.00 15.16 -11.44
C THR A 84 -20.42 15.75 -12.71
N VAL A 85 -21.28 16.07 -13.68
CA VAL A 85 -20.87 16.75 -14.90
C VAL A 85 -20.91 18.25 -14.64
N HIS A 86 -19.76 18.92 -14.77
CA HIS A 86 -19.65 20.37 -14.64
C HIS A 86 -19.66 21.00 -16.04
N GLU A 87 -20.43 22.08 -16.20
CA GLU A 87 -20.43 22.92 -17.42
C GLU A 87 -20.72 22.16 -18.74
N GLY A 88 -21.41 21.02 -18.66
CA GLY A 88 -21.72 20.19 -19.83
C GLY A 88 -20.52 19.43 -20.42
N ASP A 89 -19.35 19.47 -19.78
CA ASP A 89 -18.18 18.70 -20.23
C ASP A 89 -18.29 17.23 -19.81
N ILE A 90 -18.97 16.47 -20.65
CA ILE A 90 -19.17 15.02 -20.46
C ILE A 90 -17.86 14.26 -20.65
N ALA A 91 -16.93 14.77 -21.47
CA ALA A 91 -15.71 14.05 -21.83
C ALA A 91 -14.75 13.97 -20.65
N THR A 92 -14.58 15.06 -19.90
CA THR A 92 -13.76 15.04 -18.68
C THR A 92 -14.41 14.23 -17.56
N ALA A 93 -15.72 14.37 -17.37
CA ALA A 93 -16.48 13.58 -16.40
C ALA A 93 -16.36 12.06 -16.68
N ALA A 94 -16.44 11.64 -17.95
CA ALA A 94 -16.26 10.25 -18.35
C ALA A 94 -14.84 9.73 -18.04
N LYS A 95 -13.79 10.50 -18.36
CA LYS A 95 -12.39 10.14 -18.02
C LYS A 95 -12.17 10.02 -16.52
N MET A 96 -12.78 10.90 -15.74
CA MET A 96 -12.73 10.84 -14.27
C MET A 96 -13.44 9.59 -13.76
N LEU A 97 -14.62 9.28 -14.29
CA LEU A 97 -15.36 8.07 -13.95
C LEU A 97 -14.54 6.81 -14.26
N ASP A 98 -13.93 6.72 -15.44
CA ASP A 98 -13.07 5.60 -15.83
C ASP A 98 -11.90 5.43 -14.85
N LYS A 99 -11.24 6.53 -14.48
CA LYS A 99 -10.16 6.52 -13.48
C LYS A 99 -10.64 5.99 -12.13
N ILE A 100 -11.81 6.41 -11.66
CA ILE A 100 -12.41 5.94 -10.40
C ILE A 100 -12.70 4.44 -10.48
N VAL A 101 -13.34 3.98 -11.55
CA VAL A 101 -13.68 2.56 -11.79
C VAL A 101 -12.41 1.70 -11.83
N MET A 102 -11.35 2.17 -12.48
CA MET A 102 -10.06 1.47 -12.55
C MET A 102 -9.35 1.43 -11.19
N THR A 103 -9.33 2.54 -10.45
CA THR A 103 -8.67 2.64 -9.14
C THR A 103 -9.34 1.73 -8.12
N ASN A 104 -10.67 1.70 -8.12
CA ASN A 104 -11.47 0.82 -7.26
C ASN A 104 -11.45 -0.65 -7.71
N GLY A 105 -10.86 -0.96 -8.86
CA GLY A 105 -10.74 -2.33 -9.36
C GLY A 105 -12.06 -2.97 -9.81
N VAL A 106 -13.12 -2.19 -9.99
CA VAL A 106 -14.48 -2.69 -10.27
C VAL A 106 -14.51 -3.54 -11.54
N SER A 107 -13.86 -3.11 -12.62
CA SER A 107 -13.80 -3.87 -13.88
C SER A 107 -13.06 -5.21 -13.72
N ARG A 108 -11.99 -5.22 -12.92
CA ARG A 108 -11.22 -6.44 -12.64
C ARG A 108 -12.03 -7.43 -11.82
N ASP A 109 -12.77 -6.94 -10.84
CA ASP A 109 -13.60 -7.75 -9.96
C ASP A 109 -14.79 -8.31 -10.73
N TRP A 110 -15.46 -7.48 -11.54
CA TRP A 110 -16.50 -7.93 -12.44
C TRP A 110 -16.01 -9.09 -13.33
N TYR A 111 -14.86 -8.93 -14.00
CA TYR A 111 -14.29 -9.98 -14.84
C TYR A 111 -13.91 -11.24 -14.05
N THR A 112 -13.32 -11.07 -12.87
CA THR A 112 -12.88 -12.18 -12.00
C THR A 112 -14.08 -12.98 -11.46
N ASN A 113 -15.18 -12.30 -11.16
CA ASN A 113 -16.37 -12.88 -10.55
C ASN A 113 -17.35 -13.49 -11.56
N LYS A 114 -17.11 -13.33 -12.87
CA LYS A 114 -17.94 -13.97 -13.93
C LYS A 114 -18.06 -15.48 -13.78
N ARG A 115 -17.04 -16.13 -13.20
CA ARG A 115 -16.99 -17.58 -13.01
C ARG A 115 -16.63 -17.90 -11.57
N HIS A 116 -17.23 -18.97 -11.03
CA HIS A 116 -16.81 -19.49 -9.74
C HIS A 116 -15.36 -19.95 -9.80
N LYS A 117 -14.59 -19.58 -8.78
CA LYS A 117 -13.22 -20.05 -8.59
C LYS A 117 -13.12 -20.84 -7.30
N PRO A 118 -12.44 -21.99 -7.30
CA PRO A 118 -12.23 -22.75 -6.08
C PRO A 118 -11.38 -21.93 -5.11
N LYS A 119 -11.73 -22.00 -3.82
CA LYS A 119 -11.09 -21.20 -2.75
C LYS A 119 -9.56 -21.36 -2.71
N GLY A 120 -9.05 -22.58 -2.96
CA GLY A 120 -7.62 -22.86 -2.96
C GLY A 120 -6.85 -22.22 -4.13
N GLU A 121 -7.46 -22.10 -5.29
CA GLU A 121 -6.86 -21.41 -6.44
C GLU A 121 -6.81 -19.89 -6.20
N GLU A 122 -7.89 -19.31 -5.67
CA GLU A 122 -7.94 -17.88 -5.35
C GLU A 122 -6.88 -17.50 -4.30
N ARG A 123 -6.67 -18.33 -3.28
CA ARG A 123 -5.61 -18.12 -2.27
C ARG A 123 -4.22 -18.09 -2.90
N ARG A 124 -3.88 -19.10 -3.71
CA ARG A 124 -2.57 -19.17 -4.40
C ARG A 124 -2.34 -17.97 -5.32
N ARG A 125 -3.38 -17.57 -6.05
CA ARG A 125 -3.35 -16.36 -6.90
C ARG A 125 -3.08 -15.11 -6.07
N LEU A 126 -3.81 -14.89 -4.97
CA LEU A 126 -3.65 -13.71 -4.12
C LEU A 126 -2.27 -13.66 -3.46
N GLU A 127 -1.75 -14.80 -3.01
CA GLU A 127 -0.40 -14.91 -2.46
C GLU A 127 0.66 -14.52 -3.51
N SER A 128 0.58 -15.10 -4.71
CA SER A 128 1.49 -14.76 -5.82
C SER A 128 1.40 -13.27 -6.17
N LEU A 129 0.21 -12.70 -6.21
CA LEU A 129 0.01 -11.26 -6.46
C LEU A 129 0.63 -10.38 -5.37
N ARG A 130 0.45 -10.74 -4.09
CA ARG A 130 1.05 -10.03 -2.96
C ARG A 130 2.58 -10.06 -3.06
N TRP A 131 3.15 -11.21 -3.35
CA TRP A 131 4.59 -11.36 -3.56
C TRP A 131 5.10 -10.50 -4.71
N ARG A 132 4.47 -10.55 -5.89
CA ARG A 132 4.86 -9.71 -7.04
C ARG A 132 4.81 -8.21 -6.73
N ARG A 133 3.81 -7.76 -5.97
CA ARG A 133 3.68 -6.36 -5.54
C ARG A 133 4.81 -5.96 -4.60
N ARG A 134 5.13 -6.80 -3.60
CA ARG A 134 6.24 -6.57 -2.67
C ARG A 134 7.58 -6.54 -3.40
N PHE A 135 7.83 -7.54 -4.24
CA PHE A 135 9.03 -7.64 -5.06
C PHE A 135 9.22 -6.40 -5.94
N LYS A 136 8.17 -5.96 -6.66
CA LYS A 136 8.23 -4.74 -7.47
C LYS A 136 8.58 -3.50 -6.63
N SER A 137 8.00 -3.37 -5.44
CA SER A 137 8.29 -2.25 -4.53
C SER A 137 9.74 -2.28 -4.06
N GLU A 138 10.23 -3.43 -3.62
CA GLU A 138 11.62 -3.60 -3.16
C GLU A 138 12.64 -3.36 -4.28
N VAL A 139 12.41 -3.94 -5.46
CA VAL A 139 13.24 -3.69 -6.65
C VAL A 139 13.20 -2.22 -7.03
N GLY A 140 12.03 -1.59 -7.01
CA GLY A 140 11.87 -0.15 -7.28
C GLY A 140 12.69 0.72 -6.33
N LYS A 141 12.70 0.41 -5.03
CA LYS A 141 13.53 1.12 -4.03
C LYS A 141 15.02 0.97 -4.33
N LYS A 142 15.48 -0.24 -4.64
CA LYS A 142 16.89 -0.50 -4.97
C LYS A 142 17.32 0.23 -6.25
N VAL A 143 16.48 0.21 -7.28
CA VAL A 143 16.74 0.93 -8.54
C VAL A 143 16.76 2.44 -8.33
N ALA A 144 15.82 2.98 -7.55
CA ALA A 144 15.79 4.40 -7.22
C ALA A 144 17.06 4.84 -6.49
N LEU A 145 17.55 4.02 -5.53
CA LEU A 145 18.82 4.26 -4.86
C LEU A 145 19.98 4.31 -5.86
N VAL A 146 20.09 3.32 -6.75
CA VAL A 146 21.16 3.28 -7.78
C VAL A 146 21.09 4.49 -8.71
N GLN A 147 19.89 4.91 -9.12
CA GLN A 147 19.70 6.10 -9.95
C GLN A 147 20.12 7.37 -9.20
N GLN A 148 19.79 7.48 -7.91
CA GLN A 148 20.22 8.60 -7.06
C GLN A 148 21.75 8.66 -6.92
N ILE A 149 22.39 7.50 -6.71
CA ILE A 149 23.86 7.38 -6.66
C ILE A 149 24.47 7.83 -7.98
N ARG A 150 23.93 7.37 -9.12
CA ARG A 150 24.41 7.77 -10.45
C ARG A 150 24.28 9.27 -10.69
N LYS A 151 23.14 9.87 -10.31
CA LYS A 151 22.90 11.31 -10.41
C LYS A 151 23.92 12.10 -9.56
N HIS A 152 24.16 11.65 -8.33
CA HIS A 152 25.11 12.29 -7.41
C HIS A 152 26.56 12.20 -7.91
N LEU A 153 27.00 11.01 -8.35
CA LEU A 153 28.35 10.79 -8.87
C LEU A 153 28.57 11.54 -10.18
N SER A 154 27.57 11.62 -11.07
CA SER A 154 27.65 12.43 -12.28
C SER A 154 27.84 13.92 -11.97
N GLY A 155 27.14 14.45 -10.97
CA GLY A 155 27.32 15.84 -10.51
C GLY A 155 28.69 16.07 -9.86
N LYS A 156 29.14 15.16 -8.99
CA LYS A 156 30.49 15.22 -8.39
C LYS A 156 31.59 15.13 -9.43
N LEU A 157 31.47 14.22 -10.40
CA LEU A 157 32.46 14.07 -11.47
C LEU A 157 32.52 15.31 -12.38
N GLN A 158 31.46 16.11 -12.52
CA GLN A 158 31.55 17.41 -13.18
C GLN A 158 32.37 18.42 -12.37
N ILE A 159 32.22 18.43 -11.04
CA ILE A 159 33.01 19.28 -10.13
C ILE A 159 34.48 18.83 -10.06
N PHE A 160 34.73 17.52 -10.10
CA PHE A 160 36.08 16.93 -10.05
C PHE A 160 36.77 16.82 -11.42
N ALA A 161 36.05 16.78 -12.54
CA ALA A 161 36.68 16.89 -13.87
C ALA A 161 37.32 18.27 -14.09
N SER A 162 36.88 19.28 -13.33
CA SER A 162 37.54 20.58 -13.21
C SER A 162 38.68 20.64 -12.18
N SER A 163 38.93 19.56 -11.42
CA SER A 163 39.90 19.51 -10.31
C SER A 163 40.69 18.20 -10.37
N ASP A 164 41.81 18.26 -11.07
CA ASP A 164 42.59 17.11 -11.55
C ASP A 164 43.17 16.18 -10.44
N ARG A 165 43.55 14.94 -10.84
CA ARG A 165 44.49 13.96 -10.22
C ARG A 165 44.06 12.77 -9.33
N LEU A 166 42.78 12.42 -9.16
CA LEU A 166 42.45 11.11 -8.55
C LEU A 166 41.61 10.25 -9.49
N SER A 167 42.13 9.06 -9.83
CA SER A 167 41.48 8.13 -10.73
C SER A 167 40.08 7.77 -10.22
N LYS A 168 39.11 7.75 -11.14
CA LYS A 168 37.69 7.49 -10.88
C LYS A 168 37.46 6.23 -10.04
N GLU A 169 38.38 5.27 -10.10
CA GLU A 169 38.34 3.99 -9.39
C GLU A 169 38.55 4.13 -7.87
N ARG A 170 39.45 5.01 -7.40
CA ARG A 170 39.72 5.18 -5.96
C ARG A 170 38.61 5.92 -5.21
N LEU A 171 37.91 6.83 -5.91
CA LEU A 171 36.79 7.57 -5.33
C LEU A 171 35.52 6.71 -5.26
N PHE A 172 35.35 5.78 -6.19
CA PHE A 172 34.22 4.85 -6.18
C PHE A 172 34.31 3.90 -4.99
N THR A 173 35.49 3.32 -4.72
CA THR A 173 35.68 2.41 -3.58
C THR A 173 35.52 3.12 -2.23
N PHE A 174 36.13 4.30 -2.06
CA PHE A 174 36.07 5.02 -0.79
C PHE A 174 34.65 5.47 -0.41
N TRP A 175 33.89 5.98 -1.38
CA TRP A 175 32.50 6.39 -1.12
C TRP A 175 31.55 5.20 -0.95
N PHE A 176 31.80 4.10 -1.65
CA PHE A 176 31.01 2.88 -1.53
C PHE A 176 31.18 2.23 -0.14
N GLU A 177 32.39 2.20 0.41
CA GLU A 177 32.65 1.71 1.78
C GLU A 177 32.01 2.61 2.85
N GLU A 178 32.11 3.94 2.70
CA GLU A 178 31.53 4.91 3.65
C GLU A 178 29.99 4.78 3.73
N LYS A 179 29.32 4.56 2.59
CA LYS A 179 27.85 4.43 2.55
C LYS A 179 27.32 3.05 2.90
N LEU A 180 28.10 1.99 2.69
CA LEU A 180 27.76 0.66 3.21
C LEU A 180 27.93 0.59 4.74
N SER A 181 28.90 1.30 5.29
CA SER A 181 29.11 1.46 6.75
C SER A 181 27.94 2.20 7.43
N ALA A 182 27.42 3.26 6.81
CA ALA A 182 26.32 4.06 7.37
C ALA A 182 24.94 3.39 7.28
N ASN A 183 24.79 2.34 6.47
CA ASN A 183 23.50 1.65 6.30
C ASN A 183 23.48 0.40 7.20
N LYS A 184 22.51 0.33 8.12
CA LYS A 184 22.30 -0.70 9.15
C LYS A 184 22.06 -2.15 8.63
N TYR A 185 22.38 -2.40 7.37
CA TYR A 185 22.20 -3.66 6.64
C TYR A 185 23.50 -4.45 6.43
N SER A 186 24.55 -4.17 7.20
CA SER A 186 25.83 -4.92 7.22
C SER A 186 25.74 -6.35 7.77
N ARG A 187 24.55 -6.98 7.70
CA ARG A 187 24.32 -8.38 8.05
C ARG A 187 23.79 -9.19 6.88
N ILE A 188 24.34 -8.94 5.69
CA ILE A 188 24.40 -9.99 4.67
C ILE A 188 25.82 -10.54 4.77
N HIS A 189 26.00 -11.58 5.58
CA HIS A 189 27.18 -12.42 5.48
C HIS A 189 27.24 -12.90 4.03
N LEU A 190 28.23 -12.38 3.29
CA LEU A 190 28.74 -12.99 2.09
C LEU A 190 29.20 -14.40 2.49
N ILE A 191 28.32 -15.38 2.33
CA ILE A 191 28.70 -16.78 2.21
C ILE A 191 29.35 -16.88 0.82
N LEU A 192 30.59 -16.39 0.73
CA LEU A 192 31.53 -16.83 -0.28
C LEU A 192 31.93 -18.23 0.15
N ALA A 193 31.28 -19.24 -0.43
CA ALA A 193 31.80 -20.59 -0.39
C ALA A 193 33.18 -20.57 -1.06
N PRO A 194 34.24 -21.06 -0.42
CA PRO A 194 35.55 -21.15 -1.06
C PRO A 194 35.48 -22.21 -2.17
N GLU A 195 35.92 -21.81 -3.35
CA GLU A 195 36.40 -22.75 -4.37
C GLU A 195 37.55 -23.57 -3.75
N SER A 196 37.38 -24.88 -3.69
CA SER A 196 38.51 -25.80 -3.61
C SER A 196 38.15 -27.16 -4.21
N ARG A 197 38.71 -27.38 -5.41
CA ARG A 197 39.15 -28.62 -6.08
C ARG A 197 38.17 -29.78 -6.24
#